data_AF-A0AAD2FTS8-F1
#
_entry.id   AF-A0AAD2FTS8-F1
#
_cell.length_a   1.000
_cell.length_b   1.000
_cell.length_c   1.000
_cell.angle_alpha   90.00
_cell.angle_beta   90.00
_cell.angle_gamma   90.00
#
_symmetry.space_group_name_H-M   'P 1'
#
loop_
_entity.id
_entity.type
_entity.pdbx_description
1 polymer ?
#
loop_
_entity_poly.entity_id
_entity_poly.type
_entity_poly.pdbx_seq_one_letter_code
_entity_poly.pdbx_strand_id
1 'polypeptide(L)'
;MGKLRGLNQKAAAAAEQKLANQKVKDAAAAATAEKQAGVEWSKGANLRGQQKMEAAALKADEQARKKREKAVLLAEEEANTGSSKPKKAPTLSNKGKKKNNDLSLLEDALVGAADKKVKSKRAAERQKAEKQKTEEARKRAEQKPVDPLLANTQSMILGTEDEMVGRAANKALEVEGAGGIDNALNALNTGSAATSEPTKKALYKAFEERKMAELKSELPGLKMSQYKDKVFNLWKKSPENPKNQQ
;
A
#
# COMPACT_ATOMS: atom_id res chain seq x y z
N MET A 1 45.58 5.71 50.45
CA MET A 1 45.85 4.79 49.32
C MET A 1 44.53 4.31 48.72
N GLY A 2 43.91 5.13 47.88
CA GLY A 2 42.63 4.80 47.23
C GLY A 2 42.84 3.84 46.08
N LYS A 3 42.21 2.67 46.13
CA LYS A 3 42.33 1.62 45.12
C LYS A 3 41.65 2.12 43.84
N LEU A 4 42.45 2.57 42.87
CA LEU A 4 42.03 2.86 41.50
C LEU A 4 41.40 1.59 40.92
N ARG A 5 40.08 1.46 41.05
CA ARG A 5 39.30 0.41 40.42
C ARG A 5 39.21 0.78 38.94
N GLY A 6 40.16 0.29 38.14
CA GLY A 6 39.98 0.20 36.70
C GLY A 6 38.62 -0.45 36.43
N LEU A 7 37.87 0.10 35.47
CA LEU A 7 36.54 -0.38 35.09
C LEU A 7 36.53 -1.91 35.09
N ASN A 8 35.72 -2.49 35.96
CA ASN A 8 35.60 -3.94 36.10
C ASN A 8 35.24 -4.50 34.71
N GLN A 9 36.13 -5.25 34.06
CA GLN A 9 35.97 -5.67 32.65
C GLN A 9 34.61 -6.35 32.39
N LYS A 10 34.04 -7.01 33.41
CA LYS A 10 32.68 -7.59 33.37
C LYS A 10 31.58 -6.52 33.28
N ALA A 11 31.73 -5.38 33.94
CA ALA A 11 30.81 -4.25 33.84
C ALA A 11 30.89 -3.56 32.47
N ALA A 12 32.09 -3.46 31.88
CA ALA A 12 32.27 -2.98 30.51
C ALA A 12 31.60 -3.92 29.50
N ALA A 13 31.84 -5.24 29.60
CA ALA A 13 31.20 -6.23 28.75
C ALA A 13 29.66 -6.25 28.88
N ALA A 14 29.12 -6.06 30.09
CA ALA A 14 27.68 -5.97 30.31
C ALA A 14 27.09 -4.68 29.71
N ALA A 15 27.81 -3.56 29.76
CA ALA A 15 27.40 -2.32 29.12
C ALA A 15 27.42 -2.44 27.59
N GLU A 16 28.44 -3.10 27.04
CA GLU A 16 28.53 -3.40 25.60
C GLU A 16 27.40 -4.33 25.14
N GLN A 17 27.04 -5.37 25.89
CA GLN A 17 25.90 -6.22 25.58
C GLN A 17 24.57 -5.46 25.62
N LYS A 18 24.38 -4.58 26.60
CA LYS A 18 23.20 -3.70 26.66
C LYS A 18 23.15 -2.76 25.47
N LEU A 19 24.29 -2.16 25.09
CA LEU A 19 24.40 -1.30 23.91
C LEU A 19 24.12 -2.08 22.62
N ALA A 20 24.64 -3.30 22.48
CA ALA A 20 24.39 -4.16 21.33
C ALA A 20 22.89 -4.52 21.22
N ASN A 21 22.26 -4.90 22.34
CA ASN A 21 20.82 -5.17 22.37
C ASN A 21 19.99 -3.91 22.07
N GLN A 22 20.43 -2.74 22.54
CA GLN A 22 19.78 -1.48 22.22
C GLN A 22 19.91 -1.16 20.72
N LYS A 23 21.09 -1.32 20.12
CA LYS A 23 21.30 -1.16 18.68
C LYS A 23 20.42 -2.09 17.85
N VAL A 24 20.22 -3.34 18.28
CA VAL A 24 19.31 -4.27 17.60
C VAL A 24 17.85 -3.77 17.68
N LYS A 25 17.43 -3.26 18.84
CA LYS A 25 16.09 -2.68 19.00
C LYS A 25 15.90 -1.41 18.16
N ASP A 26 16.88 -0.53 18.16
CA ASP A 26 16.85 0.72 17.40
C ASP A 26 16.88 0.42 15.89
N ALA A 27 17.67 -0.57 15.45
CA ALA A 27 17.68 -1.02 14.06
C ALA A 27 16.35 -1.65 13.65
N ALA A 28 15.71 -2.44 14.53
CA ALA A 28 14.39 -2.99 14.28
C ALA A 28 13.33 -1.87 14.17
N ALA A 29 13.37 -0.88 15.07
CA ALA A 29 12.48 0.28 15.03
C ALA A 29 12.68 1.11 13.74
N ALA A 30 13.94 1.37 13.36
CA ALA A 30 14.28 2.06 12.11
C ALA A 30 13.77 1.29 10.88
N ALA A 31 13.94 -0.04 10.84
CA ALA A 31 13.43 -0.87 9.74
C ALA A 31 11.90 -0.85 9.67
N THR A 32 11.19 -0.77 10.80
CA THR A 32 9.73 -0.61 10.78
C THR A 32 9.30 0.77 10.30
N ALA A 33 10.00 1.83 10.72
CA ALA A 33 9.73 3.19 10.28
C ALA A 33 9.99 3.36 8.78
N GLU A 34 11.06 2.76 8.25
CA GLU A 34 11.37 2.78 6.81
C GLU A 34 10.30 2.04 5.99
N LYS A 35 9.81 0.88 6.47
CA LYS A 35 8.70 0.18 5.82
C LYS A 35 7.42 1.03 5.80
N GLN A 36 7.10 1.67 6.92
CA GLN A 36 5.93 2.55 7.00
C GLN A 36 6.07 3.74 6.06
N ALA A 37 7.23 4.40 6.05
CA ALA A 37 7.53 5.44 5.08
C ALA A 37 7.38 4.91 3.64
N GLY A 38 7.96 3.76 3.31
CA GLY A 38 7.82 3.15 1.98
C GLY A 38 6.36 2.95 1.57
N VAL A 39 5.48 2.54 2.50
CA VAL A 39 4.03 2.43 2.26
C VAL A 39 3.42 3.80 2.00
N GLU A 40 3.77 4.82 2.78
CA GLU A 40 3.24 6.17 2.58
C GLU A 40 3.69 6.81 1.27
N TRP A 41 4.97 6.68 0.93
CA TRP A 41 5.53 7.15 -0.35
C TRP A 41 5.00 6.37 -1.55
N SER A 42 4.49 5.15 -1.35
CA SER A 42 3.83 4.37 -2.40
C SER A 42 2.39 4.82 -2.68
N LYS A 43 1.75 5.61 -1.79
CA LYS A 43 0.40 6.14 -2.01
C LYS A 43 0.42 7.14 -3.16
N GLY A 44 -0.27 6.81 -4.25
CA GLY A 44 -0.30 7.63 -5.46
C GLY A 44 0.72 7.23 -6.53
N ALA A 45 1.58 6.25 -6.25
CA ALA A 45 2.41 5.63 -7.29
C ALA A 45 1.53 4.82 -8.26
N ASN A 46 1.87 4.82 -9.56
CA ASN A 46 1.18 4.00 -10.55
C ASN A 46 1.63 2.53 -10.46
N LEU A 47 1.22 1.85 -9.38
CA LEU A 47 1.53 0.44 -9.10
C LEU A 47 1.14 -0.46 -10.26
N ARG A 48 -0.01 -0.21 -10.91
CA ARG A 48 -0.48 -1.02 -12.05
C ARG A 48 0.41 -0.87 -13.28
N GLY A 49 0.95 0.33 -13.51
CA GLY A 49 1.93 0.58 -14.57
C GLY A 49 3.28 -0.10 -14.28
N GLN A 50 3.76 0.03 -13.05
CA GLN A 50 4.99 -0.62 -12.59
C GLN A 50 4.90 -2.14 -12.69
N GLN A 51 3.80 -2.74 -12.21
CA GLN A 51 3.56 -4.20 -12.32
C GLN A 51 3.56 -4.70 -13.77
N LYS A 52 3.00 -3.92 -14.71
CA LYS A 52 3.03 -4.28 -16.13
C LYS A 52 4.44 -4.24 -16.70
N MET A 53 5.24 -3.24 -16.32
CA MET A 53 6.64 -3.14 -16.76
C MET A 53 7.50 -4.24 -16.15
N GLU A 54 7.33 -4.53 -14.87
CA GLU A 54 8.04 -5.60 -14.17
C GLU A 54 7.68 -6.98 -14.74
N ALA A 55 6.41 -7.27 -14.99
CA ALA A 55 5.99 -8.51 -15.64
C ALA A 55 6.54 -8.65 -17.08
N ALA A 56 6.65 -7.54 -17.82
CA ALA A 56 7.26 -7.54 -19.15
C ALA A 56 8.78 -7.79 -19.07
N ALA A 57 9.47 -7.20 -18.09
CA ALA A 57 10.90 -7.40 -17.83
C ALA A 57 11.20 -8.85 -17.44
N LEU A 58 10.46 -9.41 -16.47
CA LEU A 58 10.61 -10.80 -16.05
C LEU A 58 10.40 -11.77 -17.22
N LYS A 59 9.39 -11.52 -18.05
CA LYS A 59 9.14 -12.35 -19.24
C LYS A 59 10.27 -12.22 -20.28
N ALA A 60 10.84 -11.03 -20.46
CA ALA A 60 11.98 -10.82 -21.34
C ALA A 60 13.24 -11.52 -20.82
N ASP A 61 13.48 -11.47 -19.51
CA ASP A 61 14.60 -12.13 -18.85
C ASP A 61 14.49 -13.65 -18.91
N GLU A 62 13.30 -14.21 -18.65
CA GLU A 62 13.05 -15.64 -18.84
C GLU A 62 13.26 -16.09 -20.29
N GLN A 63 12.83 -15.28 -21.26
CA GLN A 63 13.06 -15.57 -22.67
C GLN A 63 14.55 -15.47 -23.02
N ALA A 64 15.27 -14.51 -22.47
CA ALA A 64 16.71 -14.38 -22.66
C ALA A 64 17.45 -15.57 -22.04
N ARG A 65 17.04 -16.02 -20.84
CA ARG A 65 17.60 -17.20 -20.19
C ARG A 65 17.37 -18.46 -21.01
N LYS A 66 16.13 -18.71 -21.45
CA LYS A 66 15.77 -19.86 -22.31
C LYS A 66 16.50 -19.81 -23.65
N LYS A 67 16.68 -18.62 -24.25
CA LYS A 67 17.45 -18.46 -25.49
C LYS A 67 18.94 -18.75 -25.27
N ARG A 68 19.51 -18.31 -24.16
CA ARG A 68 20.91 -18.62 -23.79
C ARG A 68 21.09 -20.12 -23.55
N GLU A 69 20.22 -20.74 -22.76
CA GLU A 69 20.23 -22.20 -22.52
C GLU A 69 20.11 -22.98 -23.85
N LYS A 70 19.18 -22.58 -24.73
CA LYS A 70 19.01 -23.21 -26.04
C LYS A 70 20.23 -23.01 -26.95
N ALA A 71 20.84 -21.83 -26.93
CA ALA A 71 22.02 -21.54 -27.73
C ALA A 71 23.24 -22.36 -27.28
N VAL A 72 23.38 -22.57 -25.97
CA VAL A 72 24.44 -23.43 -25.41
C VAL A 72 24.24 -24.88 -25.85
N LEU A 73 23.02 -25.43 -25.71
CA LEU A 73 22.74 -26.80 -26.17
C LEU A 73 22.95 -26.97 -27.67
N LEU A 74 22.55 -25.99 -28.49
CA LEU A 74 22.77 -26.04 -29.94
C LEU A 74 24.26 -25.99 -30.28
N ALA A 75 25.05 -25.17 -29.57
CA ALA A 75 26.51 -25.12 -29.77
C ALA A 75 27.19 -26.43 -29.33
N GLU A 76 26.71 -27.07 -28.25
CA GLU A 76 27.17 -28.38 -27.81
C GLU A 76 26.77 -29.48 -28.82
N GLU A 77 25.57 -29.43 -29.39
CA GLU A 77 25.13 -30.32 -30.46
C GLU A 77 25.95 -30.10 -31.75
N GLU A 78 26.23 -28.86 -32.16
CA GLU A 78 27.09 -28.55 -33.31
C GLU A 78 28.54 -29.00 -33.09
N ALA A 79 29.06 -28.90 -31.86
CA ALA A 79 30.38 -29.41 -31.51
C ALA A 79 30.42 -30.96 -31.54
N ASN A 80 29.35 -31.61 -31.06
CA ASN A 80 29.26 -33.07 -30.97
C ASN A 80 28.89 -33.75 -32.31
N THR A 81 28.14 -33.07 -33.18
CA THR A 81 27.77 -33.57 -34.53
C THR A 81 28.89 -33.44 -35.56
N GLY A 82 30.04 -32.91 -35.16
CA GLY A 82 31.24 -32.86 -35.98
C GLY A 82 31.16 -31.74 -37.02
N SER A 83 32.15 -30.85 -36.99
CA SER A 83 32.36 -29.78 -37.95
C SER A 83 32.56 -30.32 -39.38
N SER A 84 31.47 -30.68 -40.06
CA SER A 84 31.43 -30.82 -41.51
C SER A 84 30.87 -29.52 -42.09
N LYS A 85 31.81 -28.62 -42.40
CA LYS A 85 31.59 -27.37 -43.14
C LYS A 85 30.59 -27.62 -44.30
N PRO A 86 29.46 -26.89 -44.41
CA PRO A 86 28.53 -27.13 -45.49
C PRO A 86 29.14 -26.64 -46.80
N LYS A 87 29.63 -27.58 -47.62
CA LYS A 87 29.82 -27.30 -49.05
C LYS A 87 28.43 -27.16 -49.67
N LYS A 88 28.15 -25.98 -50.22
CA LYS A 88 26.98 -25.76 -51.08
C LYS A 88 27.03 -26.77 -52.23
N ALA A 89 26.05 -27.68 -52.28
CA ALA A 89 25.78 -28.54 -53.41
C ALA A 89 24.41 -28.18 -54.02
N PRO A 90 24.24 -28.29 -55.35
CA PRO A 90 23.14 -27.65 -56.07
C PRO A 90 21.81 -28.36 -55.84
N THR A 91 20.75 -27.57 -55.91
CA THR A 91 19.35 -27.98 -55.87
C THR A 91 19.05 -29.04 -56.93
N LEU A 92 18.92 -30.29 -56.51
CA LEU A 92 18.32 -31.36 -57.32
C LEU A 92 16.85 -31.48 -56.93
N SER A 93 16.01 -30.97 -57.81
CA SER A 93 14.57 -31.18 -57.86
C SER A 93 14.27 -32.68 -57.87
N ASN A 94 13.77 -33.24 -56.77
CA ASN A 94 13.27 -34.60 -56.78
C ASN A 94 11.73 -34.60 -56.83
N LYS A 95 11.22 -34.65 -58.06
CA LYS A 95 9.85 -35.05 -58.36
C LYS A 95 9.75 -36.57 -58.15
N GLY A 96 9.74 -36.98 -56.88
CA GLY A 96 9.67 -38.38 -56.45
C GLY A 96 8.25 -38.77 -56.06
N LYS A 97 7.62 -39.55 -56.94
CA LYS A 97 6.35 -40.28 -56.75
C LYS A 97 6.30 -40.90 -55.34
N LYS A 98 5.34 -40.49 -54.49
CA LYS A 98 5.06 -41.10 -53.19
C LYS A 98 4.77 -42.59 -53.40
N LYS A 99 5.72 -43.46 -53.07
CA LYS A 99 5.39 -44.84 -52.69
C LYS A 99 4.96 -44.78 -51.24
N ASN A 100 3.69 -45.09 -51.02
CA ASN A 100 3.12 -45.30 -49.69
C ASN A 100 3.79 -46.53 -49.09
N ASN A 101 4.94 -46.34 -48.45
CA ASN A 101 5.54 -47.38 -47.63
C ASN A 101 4.74 -47.43 -46.33
N ASP A 102 4.37 -48.62 -45.87
CA ASP A 102 3.47 -48.83 -44.72
C ASP A 102 3.95 -48.14 -43.43
N LEU A 103 5.25 -47.87 -43.31
CA LEU A 103 5.83 -47.05 -42.23
C LEU A 103 5.40 -45.58 -42.27
N SER A 104 5.32 -44.98 -43.47
CA SER A 104 4.84 -43.60 -43.63
C SER A 104 3.35 -43.48 -43.32
N LEU A 105 2.56 -44.54 -43.56
CA LEU A 105 1.14 -44.55 -43.20
C LEU A 105 0.94 -44.71 -41.69
N LEU A 106 1.78 -45.51 -41.02
CA LEU A 106 1.77 -45.64 -39.57
C LEU A 106 2.20 -44.34 -38.87
N GLU A 107 3.21 -43.66 -39.39
CA GLU A 107 3.67 -42.39 -38.84
C GLU A 107 2.64 -41.26 -39.07
N ASP A 108 2.05 -41.18 -40.26
CA ASP A 108 0.97 -40.21 -40.56
C ASP A 108 -0.32 -40.53 -39.77
N ALA A 109 -0.60 -41.81 -39.49
CA ALA A 109 -1.71 -42.21 -38.62
C ALA A 109 -1.46 -41.89 -37.13
N LEU A 110 -0.23 -42.07 -36.64
CA LEU A 110 0.13 -41.76 -35.26
C LEU A 110 0.17 -40.24 -35.01
N VAL A 111 0.77 -39.49 -35.94
CA VAL A 111 0.79 -38.02 -35.92
C VAL A 111 -0.63 -37.49 -36.12
N GLY A 112 -1.41 -38.06 -37.04
CA GLY A 112 -2.82 -37.71 -37.23
C GLY A 112 -3.70 -37.97 -36.00
N ALA A 113 -3.46 -39.05 -35.25
CA ALA A 113 -4.16 -39.33 -34.00
C ALA A 113 -3.75 -38.36 -32.86
N ALA A 114 -2.47 -38.03 -32.77
CA ALA A 114 -1.96 -37.03 -31.83
C ALA A 114 -2.51 -35.63 -32.14
N ASP A 115 -2.50 -35.22 -33.41
CA ASP A 115 -3.05 -33.94 -33.88
C ASP A 115 -4.56 -33.87 -33.69
N LYS A 116 -5.29 -34.96 -33.93
CA LYS A 116 -6.73 -35.03 -33.66
C LYS A 116 -7.05 -34.87 -32.16
N LYS A 117 -6.21 -35.41 -31.28
CA LYS A 117 -6.32 -35.26 -29.82
C LYS A 117 -5.95 -33.86 -29.32
N VAL A 118 -4.93 -33.23 -29.91
CA VAL A 118 -4.57 -31.83 -29.60
C VAL A 118 -5.64 -30.88 -30.12
N LYS A 119 -6.17 -31.12 -31.33
CA LYS A 119 -7.23 -30.30 -31.94
C LYS A 119 -8.55 -30.42 -31.18
N SER A 120 -8.91 -31.61 -30.68
CA SER A 120 -10.11 -31.79 -29.84
C SER A 120 -9.96 -31.12 -28.46
N LYS A 121 -8.78 -31.22 -27.82
CA LYS A 121 -8.50 -30.48 -26.57
C LYS A 121 -8.57 -28.96 -26.77
N ARG A 122 -7.97 -28.44 -27.84
CA ARG A 122 -8.00 -27.00 -28.17
C ARG A 122 -9.41 -26.51 -28.53
N ALA A 123 -10.24 -27.34 -29.17
CA ALA A 123 -11.64 -27.04 -29.42
C ALA A 123 -12.46 -27.01 -28.11
N ALA A 124 -12.24 -27.98 -27.21
CA ALA A 124 -12.90 -28.01 -25.90
C ALA A 124 -12.49 -26.82 -25.01
N GLU A 125 -11.22 -26.41 -25.05
CA GLU A 125 -10.71 -25.24 -24.33
C GLU A 125 -11.29 -23.94 -24.89
N ARG A 126 -11.40 -23.80 -26.22
CA ARG A 126 -12.08 -22.66 -26.85
C ARG A 126 -13.55 -22.59 -26.47
N GLN A 127 -14.26 -23.71 -26.45
CA GLN A 127 -15.66 -23.75 -26.00
C GLN A 127 -15.81 -23.39 -24.52
N LYS A 128 -14.86 -23.79 -23.65
CA LYS A 128 -14.85 -23.38 -22.25
C LYS A 128 -14.54 -21.89 -22.08
N ALA A 129 -13.58 -21.36 -22.82
CA ALA A 129 -13.24 -19.93 -22.80
C ALA A 129 -14.38 -19.06 -23.33
N GLU A 130 -15.11 -19.52 -24.36
CA GLU A 130 -16.28 -18.82 -24.89
C GLU A 130 -17.45 -18.82 -23.88
N LYS A 131 -17.70 -19.95 -23.21
CA LYS A 131 -18.67 -20.02 -22.10
C LYS A 131 -18.29 -19.13 -20.92
N GLN A 132 -17.00 -19.08 -20.56
CA GLN A 132 -16.52 -18.18 -19.50
C GLN A 132 -16.68 -16.71 -19.90
N LYS A 133 -16.38 -16.35 -21.15
CA LYS A 133 -16.58 -14.98 -21.65
C LYS A 133 -18.04 -14.58 -21.72
N THR A 134 -18.95 -15.48 -22.10
CA THR A 134 -20.38 -15.19 -22.12
C THR A 134 -20.95 -15.09 -20.71
N GLU A 135 -20.48 -15.91 -19.76
CA GLU A 135 -20.86 -15.82 -18.34
C GLU A 135 -20.30 -14.55 -17.68
N GLU A 136 -19.06 -14.16 -18.00
CA GLU A 136 -18.45 -12.91 -17.53
C GLU A 136 -19.13 -11.68 -18.14
N ALA A 137 -19.52 -11.74 -19.42
CA ALA A 137 -20.34 -10.71 -20.05
C ALA A 137 -21.74 -10.62 -19.43
N ARG A 138 -22.35 -11.77 -19.06
CA ARG A 138 -23.62 -11.81 -18.34
C ARG A 138 -23.50 -11.23 -16.94
N LYS A 139 -22.44 -11.58 -16.18
CA LYS A 139 -22.14 -10.99 -14.86
C LYS A 139 -21.85 -9.50 -14.95
N ARG A 140 -21.15 -9.04 -16.00
CA ARG A 140 -20.87 -7.62 -16.25
C ARG A 140 -22.11 -6.85 -16.69
N ALA A 141 -23.05 -7.48 -17.39
CA ALA A 141 -24.34 -6.88 -17.73
C ALA A 141 -25.31 -6.86 -16.54
N GLU A 142 -25.22 -7.85 -15.64
CA GLU A 142 -26.01 -7.95 -14.41
C GLU A 142 -25.51 -7.01 -13.30
N GLN A 143 -24.21 -6.70 -13.28
CA GLN A 143 -23.67 -5.56 -12.56
C GLN A 143 -24.16 -4.26 -13.21
N LYS A 144 -25.33 -3.79 -12.77
CA LYS A 144 -25.84 -2.47 -13.12
C LYS A 144 -24.76 -1.41 -12.81
N PRO A 145 -24.55 -0.40 -13.67
CA PRO A 145 -23.53 0.61 -13.45
C PRO A 145 -23.92 1.45 -12.22
N VAL A 146 -23.39 1.07 -11.06
CA VAL A 146 -23.36 1.96 -9.89
C VAL A 146 -22.34 3.03 -10.22
N ASP A 147 -22.79 4.28 -10.14
CA ASP A 147 -21.97 5.47 -10.33
C ASP A 147 -20.64 5.32 -9.56
N PRO A 148 -19.47 5.60 -10.19
CA PRO A 148 -18.17 5.40 -9.55
C PRO A 148 -18.00 6.21 -8.25
N LEU A 149 -18.76 7.30 -8.07
CA LEU A 149 -18.85 8.03 -6.80
C LEU A 149 -19.65 7.27 -5.74
N LEU A 150 -20.75 6.62 -6.12
CA LEU A 150 -21.56 5.79 -5.21
C LEU A 150 -20.84 4.51 -4.80
N ALA A 151 -20.00 3.92 -5.65
CA ALA A 151 -19.22 2.73 -5.31
C ALA A 151 -18.18 3.01 -4.19
N ASN A 152 -17.52 4.18 -4.23
CA ASN A 152 -16.57 4.60 -3.20
C ASN A 152 -17.30 4.89 -1.88
N THR A 153 -18.43 5.59 -1.93
CA THR A 153 -19.23 5.85 -0.71
C THR A 153 -19.85 4.58 -0.15
N GLN A 154 -20.32 3.65 -0.97
CA GLN A 154 -20.88 2.38 -0.50
C GLN A 154 -19.80 1.54 0.19
N SER A 155 -18.56 1.53 -0.32
CA SER A 155 -17.43 0.85 0.32
C SER A 155 -16.98 1.48 1.64
N MET A 156 -17.22 2.79 1.83
CA MET A 156 -16.96 3.50 3.08
C MET A 156 -18.12 3.38 4.09
N ILE A 157 -19.36 3.34 3.62
CA ILE A 157 -20.59 3.33 4.44
C ILE A 157 -20.96 1.90 4.88
N LEU A 158 -20.96 0.94 3.96
CA LEU A 158 -21.09 -0.49 4.25
C LEU A 158 -19.68 -1.08 4.24
N GLY A 159 -18.97 -0.90 5.36
CA GLY A 159 -17.69 -1.57 5.56
C GLY A 159 -17.84 -3.06 5.24
N THR A 160 -16.93 -3.58 4.42
CA THR A 160 -16.83 -5.00 4.14
C THR A 160 -16.78 -5.78 5.44
N GLU A 161 -17.41 -6.96 5.52
CA GLU A 161 -17.61 -7.73 6.76
C GLU A 161 -16.33 -7.92 7.62
N ASP A 162 -15.16 -7.87 6.98
CA ASP A 162 -13.83 -7.94 7.61
C ASP A 162 -13.44 -6.67 8.41
N GLU A 163 -13.92 -5.48 8.03
CA GLU A 163 -13.69 -4.23 8.77
C GLU A 163 -14.60 -4.09 10.00
N MET A 164 -15.72 -4.82 10.07
CA MET A 164 -16.63 -4.75 11.21
C MET A 164 -15.99 -5.31 12.49
N VAL A 165 -15.11 -6.31 12.34
CA VAL A 165 -14.31 -6.88 13.43
C VAL A 165 -13.22 -5.90 13.90
N GLY A 166 -12.58 -5.19 12.97
CA GLY A 166 -11.57 -4.17 13.28
C GLY A 166 -12.17 -2.91 13.95
N ARG A 167 -13.35 -2.46 13.54
CA ARG A 167 -14.05 -1.32 14.17
C ARG A 167 -14.56 -1.67 15.57
N ALA A 168 -15.00 -2.90 15.80
CA ALA A 168 -15.39 -3.37 17.14
C ALA A 168 -14.19 -3.37 18.11
N ALA A 169 -13.01 -3.77 17.66
CA ALA A 169 -11.79 -3.75 18.46
C ALA A 169 -11.29 -2.31 18.76
N ASN A 170 -11.36 -1.39 17.78
CA ASN A 170 -10.98 0.02 17.99
C ASN A 170 -11.99 0.76 18.89
N LYS A 171 -13.28 0.46 18.79
CA LYS A 171 -14.29 1.05 19.68
C LYS A 171 -14.17 0.57 21.13
N ALA A 172 -13.71 -0.66 21.35
CA ALA A 172 -13.37 -1.13 22.68
C ALA A 172 -12.14 -0.40 23.27
N LEU A 173 -11.24 0.12 22.42
CA LEU A 173 -10.07 0.89 22.84
C LEU A 173 -10.36 2.40 23.03
N GLU A 174 -11.38 2.94 22.37
CA GLU A 174 -11.75 4.37 22.44
C GLU A 174 -12.59 4.74 23.68
N VAL A 175 -13.13 3.74 24.40
CA VAL A 175 -13.94 3.96 25.61
C VAL A 175 -13.08 4.37 26.83
N GLU A 176 -11.75 4.24 26.76
CA GLU A 176 -10.82 4.65 27.82
C GLU A 176 -9.95 5.84 27.39
N GLY A 177 -10.52 7.05 27.45
CA GLY A 177 -9.76 8.24 27.86
C GLY A 177 -9.16 9.17 26.80
N ALA A 178 -9.52 9.08 25.51
CA ALA A 178 -8.93 9.98 24.50
C ALA A 178 -9.86 10.41 23.36
N GLY A 179 -11.18 10.31 23.51
CA GLY A 179 -12.16 10.73 22.50
C GLY A 179 -12.33 12.26 22.43
N GLY A 180 -11.36 12.98 21.89
CA GLY A 180 -11.53 14.39 21.57
C GLY A 180 -10.26 15.03 21.03
N ILE A 181 -10.35 15.66 19.86
CA ILE A 181 -9.25 16.40 19.21
C ILE A 181 -8.60 17.40 20.18
N ASP A 182 -9.39 18.01 21.07
CA ASP A 182 -8.90 18.93 22.09
C ASP A 182 -8.03 18.27 23.16
N ASN A 183 -8.26 16.99 23.48
CA ASN A 183 -7.44 16.23 24.42
C ASN A 183 -6.10 15.82 23.78
N ALA A 184 -6.12 15.47 22.50
CA ALA A 184 -4.91 15.19 21.73
C ALA A 184 -4.04 16.45 21.54
N LEU A 185 -4.67 17.61 21.34
CA LEU A 185 -3.96 18.89 21.25
C LEU A 185 -3.35 19.34 22.59
N ASN A 186 -4.03 19.08 23.72
CA ASN A 186 -3.48 19.38 25.04
C ASN A 186 -2.32 18.46 25.43
N ALA A 187 -2.38 17.17 25.07
CA ALA A 187 -1.27 16.23 25.28
C ALA A 187 -0.01 16.66 24.50
N LEU A 188 -0.19 17.20 23.28
CA LEU A 188 0.89 17.73 22.44
C LEU A 188 1.48 19.06 22.98
N ASN A 189 0.70 19.84 23.71
CA ASN A 189 1.11 21.16 24.23
C ASN A 189 1.89 21.09 25.58
N THR A 190 2.17 19.90 26.09
CA THR A 190 2.89 19.68 27.37
C THR A 190 4.39 20.03 27.32
N GLY A 191 4.92 20.43 26.16
CA GLY A 191 6.32 20.83 25.97
C GLY A 191 6.64 22.33 26.10
N SER A 192 5.63 23.21 26.29
CA SER A 192 5.83 24.67 26.28
C SER A 192 4.99 25.41 27.34
N ALA A 193 4.98 24.90 28.57
CA ALA A 193 4.06 25.37 29.62
C ALA A 193 4.71 26.24 30.72
N ALA A 194 5.72 27.06 30.41
CA ALA A 194 6.28 27.98 31.41
C ALA A 194 6.28 29.48 31.01
N THR A 195 6.11 29.85 29.74
CA THR A 195 6.09 31.27 29.32
C THR A 195 5.22 31.54 28.09
N SER A 196 4.16 30.76 27.84
CA SER A 196 3.21 31.13 26.79
C SER A 196 2.09 31.94 27.41
N GLU A 197 2.10 33.25 27.15
CA GLU A 197 0.95 34.14 27.39
C GLU A 197 -0.35 33.43 26.96
N PRO A 198 -1.40 33.46 27.79
CA PRO A 198 -2.66 32.81 27.47
C PRO A 198 -3.15 33.30 26.11
N THR A 199 -3.45 32.36 25.21
CA THR A 199 -3.86 32.69 23.85
C THR A 199 -5.02 33.70 23.88
N LYS A 200 -5.10 34.60 22.90
CA LYS A 200 -6.15 35.66 22.84
C LYS A 200 -7.58 35.10 23.02
N LYS A 201 -7.79 33.83 22.65
CA LYS A 201 -9.04 33.10 22.84
C LYS A 201 -9.27 32.68 24.30
N ALA A 202 -8.24 32.23 25.00
CA ALA A 202 -8.31 31.88 26.42
C ALA A 202 -8.61 33.11 27.29
N LEU A 203 -7.94 34.24 27.02
CA LEU A 203 -8.21 35.51 27.69
C LEU A 203 -9.63 36.01 27.45
N TYR A 204 -10.10 35.95 26.20
CA TYR A 204 -11.49 36.32 25.87
C TYR A 204 -12.50 35.41 26.56
N LYS A 205 -12.25 34.10 26.64
CA LYS A 205 -13.14 33.14 27.30
C LYS A 205 -13.23 33.40 28.81
N ALA A 206 -12.11 33.64 29.47
CA ALA A 206 -12.09 33.99 30.90
C ALA A 206 -12.85 35.30 31.17
N PHE A 207 -12.71 36.29 30.30
CA PHE A 207 -13.45 37.55 30.39
C PHE A 207 -14.95 37.37 30.11
N GLU A 208 -15.30 36.54 29.11
CA GLU A 208 -16.68 36.24 28.77
C GLU A 208 -17.40 35.59 29.94
N GLU A 209 -16.82 34.59 30.59
CA GLU A 209 -17.45 33.90 31.72
C GLU A 209 -17.73 34.85 32.90
N ARG A 210 -16.77 35.73 33.23
CA ARG A 210 -16.94 36.73 34.29
C ARG A 210 -18.01 37.77 33.94
N LYS A 211 -17.94 38.36 32.75
CA LYS A 211 -18.87 39.43 32.33
C LYS A 211 -20.25 38.92 31.97
N MET A 212 -20.37 37.68 31.51
CA MET A 212 -21.67 37.05 31.29
C MET A 212 -22.39 36.76 32.60
N ALA A 213 -21.68 36.42 33.69
CA ALA A 213 -22.29 36.24 35.00
C ALA A 213 -22.84 37.58 35.54
N GLU A 214 -22.03 38.64 35.49
CA GLU A 214 -22.43 40.00 35.90
C GLU A 214 -23.61 40.52 35.05
N LEU A 215 -23.59 40.35 33.73
CA LEU A 215 -24.67 40.86 32.87
C LEU A 215 -25.99 40.09 33.00
N LYS A 216 -25.94 38.80 33.36
CA LYS A 216 -27.14 38.00 33.63
C LYS A 216 -27.80 38.38 34.96
N SER A 217 -27.02 38.81 35.95
CA SER A 217 -27.57 39.30 37.24
C SER A 217 -28.13 40.71 37.13
N GLU A 218 -27.43 41.61 36.42
CA GLU A 218 -27.84 43.02 36.30
C GLU A 218 -29.01 43.24 35.34
N LEU A 219 -29.12 42.42 34.29
CA LEU A 219 -30.11 42.60 33.23
C LEU A 219 -30.77 41.27 32.87
N PRO A 220 -31.58 40.65 33.75
CA PRO A 220 -32.27 39.42 33.41
C PRO A 220 -33.28 39.65 32.27
N GLY A 221 -33.32 38.74 31.29
CA GLY A 221 -34.32 38.74 30.20
C GLY A 221 -33.82 39.12 28.80
N LEU A 222 -32.52 39.40 28.63
CA LEU A 222 -31.93 39.68 27.32
C LEU A 222 -31.59 38.37 26.58
N LYS A 223 -31.56 38.37 25.25
CA LYS A 223 -31.20 37.16 24.48
C LYS A 223 -29.69 36.86 24.64
N MET A 224 -29.31 35.59 24.67
CA MET A 224 -27.90 35.15 24.79
C MET A 224 -26.96 35.84 23.78
N SER A 225 -27.43 36.05 22.53
CA SER A 225 -26.67 36.77 21.50
C SER A 225 -26.35 38.20 21.91
N GLN A 226 -27.33 38.93 22.46
CA GLN A 226 -27.18 40.32 22.85
C GLN A 226 -26.27 40.48 24.08
N TYR A 227 -26.28 39.52 25.01
CA TYR A 227 -25.28 39.49 26.08
C TYR A 227 -23.87 39.29 25.51
N LYS A 228 -23.68 38.34 24.58
CA LYS A 228 -22.40 38.12 23.92
C LYS A 228 -21.90 39.35 23.17
N ASP A 229 -22.78 40.07 22.47
CA ASP A 229 -22.45 41.31 21.77
C ASP A 229 -22.02 42.42 22.76
N LYS A 230 -22.72 42.55 23.89
CA LYS A 230 -22.35 43.49 24.97
C LYS A 230 -21.01 43.12 25.59
N VAL A 231 -20.78 41.85 25.89
CA VAL A 231 -19.50 41.34 26.42
C VAL A 231 -18.36 41.58 25.44
N PHE A 232 -18.58 41.32 24.15
CA PHE A 232 -17.57 41.54 23.12
C PHE A 232 -17.23 43.02 22.93
N ASN A 233 -18.23 43.91 23.03
CA ASN A 233 -18.00 45.36 23.00
C ASN A 233 -17.25 45.86 24.24
N LEU A 234 -17.53 45.30 25.42
CA LEU A 234 -16.76 45.57 26.63
C LEU A 234 -15.33 45.04 26.50
N TRP A 235 -15.14 43.85 25.92
CA TRP A 235 -13.82 43.27 25.67
C TRP A 235 -12.97 44.13 24.74
N LYS A 236 -13.54 44.65 23.65
CA LYS A 236 -12.85 45.57 22.74
C LYS A 236 -12.31 46.83 23.42
N LYS A 237 -12.94 47.28 24.51
CA LYS A 237 -12.54 48.46 25.28
C LYS A 237 -11.77 48.12 26.56
N SER A 238 -11.68 46.84 26.91
CA SER A 238 -11.04 46.38 28.14
C SER A 238 -9.52 46.49 28.04
N PRO A 239 -8.82 46.89 29.12
CA PRO A 239 -7.35 46.85 29.18
C PRO A 239 -6.80 45.42 29.15
N GLU A 240 -7.63 44.42 29.45
CA GLU A 240 -7.30 42.99 29.40
C GLU A 240 -7.20 42.43 27.97
N ASN A 241 -7.63 43.19 26.96
CA ASN A 241 -7.51 42.78 25.58
C ASN A 241 -6.09 43.07 25.07
N PRO A 242 -5.31 42.05 24.65
CA PRO A 242 -3.96 42.25 24.16
C PRO A 242 -3.84 43.19 22.96
N LYS A 243 -4.95 43.52 22.27
CA LYS A 243 -4.98 44.54 21.20
C LYS A 243 -4.94 45.98 21.71
N ASN A 244 -5.25 46.22 22.97
CA ASN A 244 -5.28 47.55 23.59
C ASN A 244 -4.04 47.83 24.45
N GLN A 245 -3.10 46.88 24.51
CA GLN A 245 -1.87 46.94 25.29
C GLN A 245 -0.64 47.35 24.44
N GLN A 246 -0.87 47.82 23.20
CA GLN A 246 0.14 48.38 22.31
C GLN A 246 0.06 49.91 22.26
#